data_AF-A0A133UB11-F1
#
_entry.id   AF-A0A133UB11-F1
#
_cell.length_a   1.000
_cell.length_b   1.000
_cell.length_c   1.000
_cell.angle_alpha   90.00
_cell.angle_beta   90.00
_cell.angle_gamma   90.00
#
_symmetry.space_group_name_H-M   'P 1'
#
loop_
_entity.id
_entity.type
_entity.pdbx_description
1 polymer ?
#
loop_
_entity_poly.entity_id
_entity_poly.type
_entity_poly.pdbx_seq_one_letter_code
_entity_poly.pdbx_strand_id
1 'polypeptide(L)'
;MGLKNKGSSHKEKKRKIRSYLYKEPLIERFKDECDLSKEVIDAATLIFRLSVGLGKGLSSSQKRSYSAASVWYAVKLIEGEELSKEKLAEISDVSPRTLARRFSDLEGDEDSKKVMDYVKSRIKRWREKKEKRLQNLL
;
A
#
# COMPACT_ATOMS: atom_id res chain seq x y z
N MET A 1 -8.10 -0.63 -45.46
CA MET A 1 -8.90 -0.75 -44.22
C MET A 1 -8.06 -1.45 -43.15
N GLY A 2 -8.02 -0.96 -41.90
CA GLY A 2 -7.56 -1.81 -40.78
C GLY A 2 -6.66 -1.22 -39.69
N LEU A 3 -6.55 0.11 -39.51
CA LEU A 3 -5.94 0.67 -38.30
C LEU A 3 -6.94 0.58 -37.12
N LYS A 4 -7.16 -0.62 -36.56
CA LYS A 4 -7.96 -0.79 -35.34
C LYS A 4 -7.18 -1.63 -34.32
N ASN A 5 -7.14 -1.14 -33.08
CA ASN A 5 -6.94 -1.88 -31.82
C ASN A 5 -5.54 -2.19 -31.26
N LYS A 6 -4.45 -1.50 -31.65
CA LYS A 6 -3.20 -1.59 -30.85
C LYS A 6 -3.28 -0.89 -29.48
N GLY A 7 -4.12 0.14 -29.34
CA GLY A 7 -4.24 0.94 -28.10
C GLY A 7 -5.06 0.29 -26.98
N SER A 8 -6.04 -0.56 -27.29
CA SER A 8 -6.88 -1.24 -26.30
C SER A 8 -6.13 -2.37 -25.59
N SER A 9 -5.45 -3.23 -26.35
CA SER A 9 -4.63 -4.35 -25.84
C SER A 9 -3.52 -3.89 -24.87
N HIS A 10 -2.85 -2.77 -25.16
CA HIS A 10 -1.81 -2.25 -24.29
C HIS A 10 -2.34 -1.64 -22.99
N LYS A 11 -3.48 -0.94 -23.04
CA LYS A 11 -4.17 -0.43 -21.84
C LYS A 11 -4.66 -1.59 -20.95
N GLU A 12 -5.14 -2.66 -21.56
CA GLU A 12 -5.66 -3.83 -20.87
C GLU A 12 -4.54 -4.66 -20.20
N LYS A 13 -3.41 -4.87 -20.90
CA LYS A 13 -2.19 -5.42 -20.30
C LYS A 13 -1.69 -4.58 -19.12
N LYS A 14 -1.65 -3.24 -19.25
CA LYS A 14 -1.29 -2.34 -18.14
C LYS A 14 -2.26 -2.44 -16.97
N ARG A 15 -3.57 -2.60 -17.22
CA ARG A 15 -4.58 -2.80 -16.18
C ARG A 15 -4.37 -4.14 -15.45
N LYS A 16 -4.14 -5.24 -16.17
CA LYS A 16 -3.83 -6.55 -15.57
C LYS A 16 -2.54 -6.51 -14.76
N ILE A 17 -1.47 -5.93 -15.31
CA ILE A 17 -0.20 -5.77 -14.59
C ILE A 17 -0.42 -4.92 -13.33
N ARG A 18 -1.18 -3.83 -13.42
CA ARG A 18 -1.54 -3.04 -12.23
C ARG A 18 -2.35 -3.85 -11.22
N SER A 19 -3.34 -4.64 -11.64
CA SER A 19 -4.07 -5.47 -10.68
C SER A 19 -3.16 -6.49 -10.00
N TYR A 20 -2.21 -7.11 -10.72
CA TYR A 20 -1.19 -7.96 -10.08
C TYR A 20 -0.21 -7.18 -9.20
N LEU A 21 0.02 -5.89 -9.51
CA LEU A 21 0.89 -5.02 -8.74
C LEU A 21 0.22 -4.40 -7.50
N TYR A 22 -1.10 -4.44 -7.39
CA TYR A 22 -1.84 -3.84 -6.27
C TYR A 22 -2.70 -4.85 -5.49
N LYS A 23 -2.78 -6.09 -5.96
CA LYS A 23 -3.28 -7.21 -5.14
C LYS A 23 -2.13 -7.78 -4.33
N GLU A 24 -2.23 -7.66 -3.02
CA GLU A 24 -1.33 -8.28 -2.05
C GLU A 24 -2.19 -8.96 -0.98
N PRO A 25 -2.30 -10.30 -0.96
CA PRO A 25 -3.21 -11.00 -0.05
C PRO A 25 -2.99 -10.65 1.43
N LEU A 26 -1.73 -10.42 1.82
CA LEU A 26 -1.37 -10.01 3.17
C LEU A 26 -1.88 -8.62 3.56
N ILE A 27 -2.15 -7.75 2.58
CA ILE A 27 -2.73 -6.41 2.78
C ILE A 27 -4.25 -6.47 2.63
N GLU A 28 -4.76 -7.25 1.67
CA GLU A 28 -6.21 -7.34 1.41
C GLU A 28 -7.01 -7.80 2.63
N ARG A 29 -6.47 -8.69 3.46
CA ARG A 29 -7.12 -9.12 4.72
C ARG A 29 -7.46 -7.96 5.67
N PHE A 30 -6.69 -6.87 5.66
CA PHE A 30 -6.96 -5.72 6.54
C PHE A 30 -8.09 -4.86 6.03
N LYS A 31 -8.45 -4.98 4.75
CA LYS A 31 -9.52 -4.20 4.17
C LYS A 31 -10.83 -4.47 4.87
N ASP A 32 -11.16 -5.75 5.04
CA ASP A 32 -12.44 -6.17 5.60
C ASP A 32 -12.41 -6.09 7.15
N GLU A 33 -11.29 -6.47 7.78
CA GLU A 33 -11.12 -6.46 9.24
C GLU A 33 -11.05 -5.06 9.87
N CYS A 34 -10.61 -4.06 9.10
CA CYS A 34 -10.46 -2.67 9.56
C CYS A 34 -11.32 -1.66 8.77
N ASP A 35 -12.23 -2.11 7.92
CA ASP A 35 -13.09 -1.25 7.07
C ASP A 35 -12.31 -0.18 6.29
N LEU A 36 -11.18 -0.57 5.70
CA LEU A 36 -10.24 0.38 5.12
C LEU A 36 -10.67 0.82 3.72
N SER A 37 -10.53 2.11 3.45
CA SER A 37 -10.76 2.66 2.13
C SER A 37 -9.81 2.04 1.09
N LYS A 38 -10.27 1.93 -0.16
CA LYS A 38 -9.44 1.41 -1.26
C LYS A 38 -8.13 2.20 -1.43
N GLU A 39 -8.16 3.49 -1.13
CA GLU A 39 -6.98 4.36 -1.19
C GLU A 39 -5.92 3.95 -0.14
N VAL A 40 -6.35 3.63 1.09
CA VAL A 40 -5.47 3.06 2.12
C VAL A 40 -4.86 1.75 1.66
N ILE A 41 -5.65 0.84 1.10
CA ILE A 41 -5.15 -0.46 0.63
C ILE A 41 -4.13 -0.30 -0.50
N ASP A 42 -4.38 0.57 -1.47
CA ASP A 42 -3.46 0.85 -2.56
C ASP A 42 -2.13 1.46 -2.04
N ALA A 43 -2.22 2.36 -1.06
CA ALA A 43 -1.05 2.96 -0.41
C ALA A 43 -0.26 1.97 0.45
N ALA A 44 -0.94 1.18 1.28
CA ALA A 44 -0.34 0.14 2.10
C ALA A 44 0.39 -0.89 1.24
N THR A 45 -0.18 -1.26 0.09
CA THR A 45 0.45 -2.17 -0.88
C THR A 45 1.72 -1.56 -1.48
N LEU A 46 1.71 -0.25 -1.77
CA LEU A 46 2.89 0.44 -2.27
C LEU A 46 3.99 0.51 -1.21
N ILE A 47 3.66 0.88 0.03
CA ILE A 47 4.59 0.92 1.17
C ILE A 47 5.19 -0.47 1.37
N PHE A 48 4.34 -1.49 1.48
CA PHE A 48 4.77 -2.88 1.68
C PHE A 48 5.78 -3.32 0.60
N ARG A 49 5.51 -3.01 -0.66
CA ARG A 49 6.39 -3.39 -1.77
C ARG A 49 7.71 -2.65 -1.79
N LEU A 50 7.73 -1.40 -1.36
CA LEU A 50 8.96 -0.62 -1.26
C LEU A 50 9.80 -1.09 -0.07
N SER A 51 9.17 -1.32 1.09
CA SER A 51 9.85 -1.83 2.30
C SER A 51 10.33 -3.27 2.16
N VAL A 52 9.61 -4.11 1.40
CA VAL A 52 9.96 -5.51 1.14
C VAL A 52 10.69 -5.69 -0.20
N GLY A 53 10.93 -4.60 -0.93
CA GLY A 53 11.89 -4.50 -2.02
C GLY A 53 11.73 -5.48 -3.20
N LEU A 54 10.54 -6.05 -3.46
CA LEU A 54 10.32 -7.16 -4.44
C LEU A 54 10.64 -8.57 -3.91
N GLY A 55 10.42 -8.83 -2.61
CA GLY A 55 9.95 -10.13 -2.11
C GLY A 55 10.96 -11.28 -1.98
N LYS A 56 12.23 -11.09 -2.34
CA LYS A 56 13.28 -12.12 -2.17
C LYS A 56 13.95 -11.99 -0.80
N GLY A 57 13.98 -13.08 -0.04
CA GLY A 57 14.79 -13.21 1.18
C GLY A 57 14.07 -13.01 2.53
N LEU A 58 12.84 -12.49 2.57
CA LEU A 58 12.08 -12.37 3.82
C LEU A 58 11.30 -13.64 4.17
N SER A 59 11.31 -14.02 5.45
CA SER A 59 10.47 -15.09 5.99
C SER A 59 8.98 -14.71 5.97
N SER A 60 8.10 -15.70 6.06
CA SER A 60 6.65 -15.49 6.11
C SER A 60 6.24 -14.58 7.27
N SER A 61 6.84 -14.76 8.45
CA SER A 61 6.58 -13.92 9.62
C SER A 61 7.03 -12.46 9.38
N GLN A 62 8.19 -12.26 8.75
CA GLN A 62 8.66 -10.92 8.40
C GLN A 62 7.70 -10.24 7.41
N LYS A 63 7.26 -10.94 6.36
CA LYS A 63 6.27 -10.42 5.40
C LYS A 63 4.97 -10.03 6.10
N ARG A 64 4.46 -10.85 7.03
CA ARG A 64 3.27 -10.51 7.82
C ARG A 64 3.48 -9.26 8.66
N SER A 65 4.62 -9.15 9.35
CA SER A 65 4.95 -7.97 10.16
C SER A 65 5.05 -6.68 9.34
N TYR A 66 5.67 -6.73 8.15
CA TYR A 66 5.74 -5.58 7.25
C TYR A 66 4.38 -5.23 6.65
N SER A 67 3.51 -6.22 6.39
CA SER A 67 2.16 -5.95 5.88
C SER A 67 1.33 -5.13 6.87
N ALA A 68 1.34 -5.52 8.15
CA ALA A 68 0.67 -4.78 9.22
C ALA A 68 1.27 -3.38 9.41
N ALA A 69 2.61 -3.27 9.40
CA ALA A 69 3.29 -1.98 9.52
C ALA A 69 2.95 -1.02 8.37
N SER A 70 2.83 -1.56 7.16
CA SER A 70 2.46 -0.78 5.97
C SER A 70 1.02 -0.27 6.02
N VAL A 71 0.10 -1.08 6.54
CA VAL A 71 -1.31 -0.69 6.75
C VAL A 71 -1.42 0.41 7.79
N TRP A 72 -0.77 0.23 8.95
CA TRP A 72 -0.76 1.25 10.01
C TRP A 72 -0.30 2.62 9.49
N TYR A 73 0.80 2.63 8.73
CA TYR A 73 1.32 3.88 8.20
C TYR A 73 0.43 4.47 7.11
N ALA A 74 -0.18 3.64 6.25
CA ALA A 74 -1.09 4.11 5.22
C ALA A 74 -2.32 4.81 5.82
N VAL A 75 -2.91 4.24 6.88
CA VAL A 75 -4.04 4.85 7.61
C VAL A 75 -3.62 6.18 8.22
N LYS A 76 -2.51 6.18 8.97
CA LYS A 76 -1.93 7.40 9.57
C LYS A 76 -1.69 8.50 8.54
N LEU A 77 -1.28 8.12 7.33
CA LEU A 77 -0.97 9.07 6.28
C LEU A 77 -2.20 9.63 5.54
N ILE A 78 -3.19 8.79 5.28
CA ILE A 78 -4.33 9.11 4.42
C ILE A 78 -5.49 9.66 5.22
N GLU A 79 -5.79 9.02 6.34
CA GLU A 79 -6.97 9.25 7.19
C GLU A 79 -6.59 10.04 8.45
N GLY A 80 -5.30 10.09 8.81
CA GLY A 80 -4.83 10.83 9.98
C GLY A 80 -5.08 10.11 11.31
N GLU A 81 -5.51 8.84 11.24
CA GLU A 81 -5.83 8.00 12.39
C GLU A 81 -4.75 6.95 12.65
N GLU A 82 -4.69 6.41 13.86
CA GLU A 82 -3.79 5.30 14.18
C GLU A 82 -4.60 4.06 14.53
N LEU A 83 -4.38 2.97 13.79
CA LEU A 83 -4.94 1.67 14.15
C LEU A 83 -4.25 1.12 15.40
N SER A 84 -5.02 0.40 16.23
CA SER A 84 -4.47 -0.35 17.37
C SER A 84 -3.41 -1.34 16.89
N LYS A 85 -2.24 -1.28 17.54
CA LYS A 85 -1.11 -2.16 17.26
C LYS A 85 -1.42 -3.60 17.65
N GLU A 86 -2.23 -3.79 18.68
CA GLU A 86 -2.73 -5.08 19.15
C GLU A 86 -3.64 -5.72 18.10
N LYS A 87 -4.62 -4.97 17.59
CA LYS A 87 -5.51 -5.43 16.51
C LYS A 87 -4.73 -5.80 15.26
N LEU A 88 -3.73 -4.99 14.89
CA LEU A 88 -2.87 -5.28 13.75
C LEU A 88 -2.01 -6.54 13.96
N ALA A 89 -1.51 -6.76 15.18
CA ALA A 89 -0.73 -7.95 15.53
C ALA A 89 -1.57 -9.22 15.43
N GLU A 90 -2.82 -9.17 15.89
CA GLU A 90 -3.80 -10.27 15.79
C GLU A 90 -4.10 -10.62 14.33
N ILE A 91 -4.54 -9.65 13.52
CA ILE A 91 -4.87 -9.86 12.09
C ILE A 91 -3.65 -10.39 11.31
N SER A 92 -2.45 -9.95 11.69
CA SER A 92 -1.23 -10.37 11.00
C SER A 92 -0.60 -11.66 11.49
N ASP A 93 -1.08 -12.27 12.57
CA ASP A 93 -0.45 -13.43 13.19
C ASP A 93 1.05 -13.19 13.43
N VAL A 94 1.36 -12.11 14.15
CA VAL A 94 2.70 -11.75 14.62
C VAL A 94 2.63 -11.21 16.05
N SER A 95 3.71 -11.36 16.81
CA SER A 95 3.73 -10.81 18.18
C SER A 95 3.69 -9.27 18.16
N PRO A 96 3.05 -8.63 19.15
CA PRO A 96 3.10 -7.17 19.30
C PRO A 96 4.53 -6.62 19.35
N ARG A 97 5.46 -7.38 19.97
CA ARG A 97 6.88 -7.02 20.03
C ARG A 97 7.54 -7.00 18.65
N THR A 98 7.23 -7.97 17.79
CA THR A 98 7.71 -8.00 16.40
C THR A 98 7.20 -6.79 15.63
N LEU A 99 5.92 -6.45 15.81
CA LEU A 99 5.29 -5.33 15.12
C LEU A 99 5.84 -3.98 15.60
N ALA A 100 6.04 -3.81 16.91
CA ALA A 100 6.67 -2.63 17.50
C ALA A 100 8.04 -2.36 16.89
N ARG A 101 8.87 -3.39 16.72
CA ARG A 101 10.16 -3.28 16.05
C ARG A 101 10.01 -2.78 14.60
N ARG A 102 9.02 -3.25 13.85
CA ARG A 102 8.78 -2.80 12.47
C ARG A 102 8.31 -1.36 12.36
N PHE A 103 7.52 -0.89 13.33
CA PHE A 103 7.19 0.54 13.38
C PHE A 103 8.45 1.38 13.59
N SER A 104 9.31 0.99 14.52
CA SER A 104 10.59 1.68 14.75
C SER A 104 11.50 1.63 13.53
N ASP A 105 11.58 0.50 12.82
CA ASP A 105 12.37 0.39 11.59
C ASP A 105 11.88 1.39 10.52
N LEU A 106 10.55 1.52 10.33
CA LEU A 106 9.98 2.43 9.33
C LEU A 106 10.07 3.91 9.71
N GLU A 107 10.03 4.25 11.00
CA GLU A 107 10.09 5.63 11.47
C GLU A 107 11.53 6.13 11.69
N GLY A 108 12.44 5.24 12.09
CA GLY A 108 13.79 5.57 12.51
C GLY A 108 14.84 5.62 11.39
N ASP A 109 14.63 4.86 10.31
CA ASP A 109 15.60 4.73 9.23
C ASP A 109 15.47 5.86 8.18
N GLU A 110 16.61 6.42 7.76
CA GLU A 110 16.65 7.53 6.80
C GLU A 110 16.17 7.10 5.41
N ASP A 111 16.49 5.87 5.01
CA ASP A 111 16.03 5.33 3.73
C ASP A 111 14.52 5.05 3.76
N SER A 112 14.02 4.57 4.90
CA SER A 112 12.58 4.45 5.14
C SER A 112 11.88 5.80 5.04
N LYS A 113 12.43 6.89 5.61
CA LYS A 113 11.88 8.25 5.43
C LYS A 113 11.79 8.67 3.96
N LYS A 114 12.84 8.44 3.16
CA LYS A 114 12.85 8.72 1.72
C LYS A 114 11.74 7.95 0.99
N VAL A 115 11.55 6.68 1.34
CA VAL A 115 10.45 5.85 0.82
C VAL A 115 9.09 6.44 1.18
N MET A 116 8.91 6.85 2.44
CA MET A 116 7.63 7.43 2.89
C MET A 116 7.33 8.75 2.20
N ASP A 117 8.32 9.62 2.01
CA ASP A 117 8.14 10.90 1.32
C ASP A 117 7.84 10.71 -0.18
N TYR A 118 8.41 9.67 -0.81
CA TYR A 118 8.02 9.25 -2.15
C TYR A 118 6.55 8.82 -2.20
N VAL A 119 6.11 7.99 -1.26
CA VAL A 119 4.72 7.51 -1.18
C VAL A 119 3.76 8.69 -0.96
N LYS A 120 4.06 9.59 -0.03
CA LYS A 120 3.32 10.84 0.21
C LYS A 120 3.13 11.64 -1.07
N SER A 121 4.24 11.90 -1.75
CA SER A 121 4.25 12.64 -3.03
C SER A 121 3.41 11.94 -4.10
N ARG A 122 3.42 10.60 -4.12
CA ARG A 122 2.68 9.82 -5.09
C ARG A 122 1.17 9.85 -4.83
N ILE A 123 0.76 9.68 -3.58
CA ILE A 123 -0.65 9.75 -3.15
C ILE A 123 -1.21 11.14 -3.43
N LYS A 124 -0.48 12.21 -3.07
CA LYS A 124 -0.87 13.60 -3.36
C LYS A 124 -1.15 13.82 -4.85
N ARG A 125 -0.22 13.42 -5.73
CA ARG A 125 -0.39 13.51 -7.19
C ARG A 125 -1.60 12.70 -7.71
N TRP A 126 -1.94 11.61 -7.05
CA TRP A 126 -3.12 10.81 -7.41
C TRP A 126 -4.42 11.50 -7.01
N ARG A 127 -4.48 12.07 -5.80
CA ARG A 127 -5.61 12.88 -5.32
C ARG A 127 -5.87 14.07 -6.25
N GLU A 128 -4.84 14.88 -6.53
CA GLU A 128 -4.94 16.04 -7.43
C GLU A 128 -5.45 15.66 -8.83
N LYS A 129 -4.99 14.52 -9.38
CA LYS A 129 -5.47 14.02 -10.68
C LYS A 129 -6.92 13.55 -10.63
N LYS A 130 -7.37 13.01 -9.50
CA LYS A 130 -8.76 12.59 -9.30
C LYS A 130 -9.67 13.80 -9.19
N GLU A 131 -9.28 14.82 -8.41
CA GLU A 131 -10.02 16.08 -8.28
C GLU A 131 -10.15 16.82 -9.61
N LYS A 132 -9.05 16.98 -10.36
CA LYS A 132 -9.11 17.60 -11.71
C LYS A 132 -10.06 16.87 -12.66
N ARG A 133 -10.17 15.55 -12.55
CA ARG A 133 -11.12 14.78 -13.35
C ARG A 133 -12.56 14.98 -12.90
N LEU A 134 -12.81 15.08 -11.60
CA LEU A 134 -14.14 15.35 -11.07
C LEU A 134 -14.61 16.75 -11.45
N GLN A 135 -13.73 17.76 -11.39
CA GLN A 135 -14.02 19.13 -11.82
C GLN A 135 -14.31 19.23 -13.32
N ASN A 136 -13.69 18.38 -14.15
CA ASN A 136 -13.96 18.36 -15.59
C ASN A 136 -15.23 17.54 -15.96
N LEU A 137 -15.87 16.88 -14.99
CA LEU A 137 -17.10 16.10 -15.18
C LEU A 137 -18.35 16.82 -14.65
N LEU A 138 -18.16 17.88 -13.86
CA LEU A 138 -19.18 18.80 -13.36
C LEU A 138 -19.25 20.02 -14.28
#